data_AF-A0A7Y2DMA3-F1
#
_entry.id   AF-A0A7Y2DMA3-F1
#
_cell.length_a   1.000
_cell.length_b   1.000
_cell.length_c   1.000
_cell.angle_alpha   90.00
_cell.angle_beta   90.00
_cell.angle_gamma   90.00
#
_symmetry.space_group_name_H-M   'P 1'
#
loop_
_entity.id
_entity.type
_entity.pdbx_description
1 polymer ?
#
loop_
_entity_poly.entity_id
_entity_poly.type
_entity_poly.pdbx_seq_one_letter_code
_entity_poly.pdbx_strand_id
1 'polypeptide(L)'
;MSAVSAARAADSFSRASELARRLRRRKALHACLGEAAHQDWHRFAATNGVSLNAVLESLAIELNRDDAPNGTVDLAVIIDRSRAIDLLRDRG
;
A
#
# COMPACT_ATOMS: atom_id res chain seq x y z
N MET A 1 32.61 -22.89 -9.48
CA MET A 1 31.42 -22.12 -9.08
C MET A 1 31.06 -21.19 -10.22
N SER A 2 29.91 -21.44 -10.88
CA SER A 2 29.61 -20.96 -12.24
C SER A 2 29.12 -19.50 -12.26
N ALA A 3 29.63 -18.70 -13.21
CA ALA A 3 29.30 -17.29 -13.43
C ALA A 3 27.79 -17.02 -13.64
N VAL A 4 27.04 -18.05 -14.05
CA VAL A 4 25.58 -17.99 -14.24
C VAL A 4 24.82 -17.79 -12.93
N SER A 5 25.33 -18.30 -11.80
CA SER A 5 24.71 -18.14 -10.49
C SER A 5 24.87 -16.72 -9.94
N ALA A 6 26.02 -16.09 -10.23
CA ALA A 6 26.28 -14.70 -9.85
C ALA A 6 25.41 -13.72 -10.66
N ALA A 7 25.20 -13.99 -11.95
CA ALA A 7 24.34 -13.18 -12.81
C ALA A 7 22.86 -13.21 -12.38
N ARG A 8 22.33 -14.37 -11.98
CA ARG A 8 20.95 -14.48 -11.44
C ARG A 8 20.76 -13.76 -10.11
N ALA A 9 21.76 -13.80 -9.23
CA ALA A 9 21.73 -13.08 -7.96
C ALA A 9 21.75 -11.55 -8.16
N ALA A 10 22.54 -11.07 -9.12
CA ALA A 10 22.58 -9.65 -9.48
C ALA A 10 21.27 -9.14 -10.09
N ASP A 11 20.61 -9.93 -10.97
CA ASP A 11 19.31 -9.58 -11.55
C ASP A 11 18.21 -9.51 -10.48
N SER A 12 18.25 -10.42 -9.50
CA SER A 12 17.30 -10.46 -8.39
C SER A 12 17.43 -9.23 -7.47
N PHE A 13 18.66 -8.79 -7.21
CA PHE A 13 18.93 -7.58 -6.42
C PHE A 13 18.54 -6.28 -7.17
N SER A 14 18.75 -6.25 -8.49
CA SER A 14 18.31 -5.12 -9.35
C SER A 14 16.78 -4.99 -9.35
N ARG A 15 16.07 -6.11 -9.48
CA ARG A 15 14.60 -6.12 -9.42
C ARG A 15 14.09 -5.73 -8.04
N ALA A 16 14.69 -6.23 -6.96
CA ALA A 16 14.30 -5.88 -5.59
C ALA A 16 14.52 -4.38 -5.28
N SER A 17 15.62 -3.79 -5.76
CA SER A 17 15.92 -2.36 -5.58
C SER A 17 15.06 -1.46 -6.45
N GLU A 18 14.73 -1.86 -7.69
CA GLU A 18 13.76 -1.18 -8.55
C GLU A 18 12.35 -1.23 -7.94
N LEU A 19 11.96 -2.37 -7.38
CA LEU A 19 10.67 -2.56 -6.72
C LEU A 19 10.61 -1.72 -5.42
N ALA A 20 11.68 -1.71 -4.62
CA ALA A 20 11.80 -0.82 -3.47
C ALA A 20 11.78 0.67 -3.86
N ARG A 21 12.39 1.05 -5.00
CA ARG A 21 12.35 2.42 -5.53
C ARG A 21 10.96 2.80 -6.04
N ARG A 22 10.25 1.87 -6.69
CA ARG A 22 8.84 2.05 -7.10
C ARG A 22 7.92 2.14 -5.90
N LEU A 23 8.10 1.30 -4.89
CA LEU A 23 7.38 1.38 -3.61
C LEU A 23 7.71 2.68 -2.85
N ARG A 24 8.95 3.17 -2.89
CA ARG A 24 9.33 4.49 -2.37
C ARG A 24 8.77 5.66 -3.19
N ARG A 25 8.53 5.49 -4.50
CA ARG A 25 7.82 6.47 -5.35
C ARG A 25 6.30 6.39 -5.20
N ARG A 26 5.74 5.24 -4.78
CA ARG A 26 4.36 5.11 -4.30
C ARG A 26 4.12 5.81 -2.94
N LYS A 27 5.12 6.51 -2.36
CA LYS A 27 5.00 7.17 -1.06
C LYS A 27 3.91 8.25 -0.96
N ALA A 28 3.25 8.64 -2.04
CA ALA A 28 1.95 9.28 -1.91
C ALA A 28 1.15 9.16 -3.21
N LEU A 29 0.50 8.00 -3.44
CA LEU A 29 -0.59 7.95 -4.43
C LEU A 29 -1.64 9.04 -4.15
N HIS A 30 -1.85 9.38 -2.87
CA HIS A 30 -2.70 10.49 -2.45
C HIS A 30 -2.16 11.89 -2.79
N ALA A 31 -0.85 12.07 -3.03
CA ALA A 31 -0.29 13.35 -3.46
C ALA A 31 -0.43 13.58 -4.98
N CYS A 32 -0.87 12.56 -5.72
CA CYS A 32 -1.28 12.71 -7.12
C CYS A 32 -2.76 13.14 -7.25
N LEU A 33 -3.47 13.30 -6.13
CA LEU A 33 -4.82 13.83 -6.10
C LEU A 33 -4.78 15.36 -6.14
N GLY A 34 -5.82 15.99 -6.71
CA GLY A 34 -6.02 17.43 -6.53
C GLY A 34 -6.22 17.76 -5.05
N GLU A 35 -5.89 18.99 -4.64
CA GLU A 35 -5.90 19.44 -3.24
C GLU A 35 -7.22 19.11 -2.50
N ALA A 36 -8.37 19.33 -3.15
CA ALA A 36 -9.67 19.00 -2.56
C ALA A 36 -9.82 17.51 -2.27
N ALA A 37 -9.48 16.65 -3.22
CA ALA A 37 -9.54 15.20 -3.05
C ALA A 37 -8.53 14.71 -2.01
N HIS A 38 -7.34 15.32 -1.96
CA HIS A 38 -6.35 15.02 -0.93
C HIS A 38 -6.88 15.34 0.48
N GLN A 39 -7.50 16.50 0.67
CA GLN A 39 -8.11 16.89 1.95
C GLN A 39 -9.29 15.99 2.34
N ASP A 40 -10.13 15.59 1.38
CA ASP A 40 -11.26 14.70 1.65
C ASP A 40 -10.82 13.32 2.12
N TRP A 41 -9.74 12.78 1.55
CA TRP A 41 -9.15 11.51 1.99
C TRP A 41 -8.55 11.62 3.39
N HIS A 42 -7.89 12.74 3.70
CA HIS A 42 -7.42 13.02 5.06
C HIS A 42 -8.57 13.15 6.06
N ARG A 43 -9.64 13.87 5.69
CA ARG A 43 -10.84 14.00 6.52
C ARG A 43 -11.48 12.64 6.77
N PHE A 44 -11.64 11.83 5.73
CA PHE A 44 -12.16 10.48 5.83
C PHE A 44 -11.36 9.61 6.82
N ALA A 45 -10.04 9.61 6.70
CA ALA A 45 -9.17 8.84 7.60
C ALA A 45 -9.32 9.32 9.05
N ALA A 46 -9.28 10.64 9.27
CA ALA A 46 -9.45 11.25 10.59
C ALA A 46 -10.82 10.93 11.22
N THR A 47 -11.91 11.00 10.44
CA THR A 47 -13.27 10.67 10.91
C THR A 47 -13.37 9.22 11.39
N ASN A 48 -12.61 8.30 10.79
CA ASN A 48 -12.63 6.89 11.15
C ASN A 48 -11.56 6.49 12.19
N GLY A 49 -10.73 7.45 12.63
CA GLY A 49 -9.67 7.23 13.61
C GLY A 49 -8.52 6.38 13.08
N VAL A 50 -8.22 6.46 11.78
CA VAL A 50 -7.15 5.69 11.12
C VAL A 50 -6.22 6.63 10.35
N SER A 51 -4.99 6.18 10.08
CA SER A 51 -4.06 6.90 9.22
C SER A 51 -4.43 6.74 7.75
N LEU A 52 -4.27 7.81 6.96
CA LEU A 52 -4.47 7.76 5.50
C LEU A 52 -3.57 6.69 4.84
N ASN A 53 -2.37 6.48 5.37
CA ASN A 53 -1.45 5.47 4.85
C ASN A 53 -1.98 4.04 5.09
N ALA A 54 -2.59 3.76 6.25
CA ALA A 54 -3.22 2.47 6.52
C ALA A 54 -4.46 2.22 5.64
N VAL A 55 -5.24 3.25 5.34
CA VAL A 55 -6.36 3.19 4.38
C VAL A 55 -5.86 2.80 2.98
N LEU A 56 -4.82 3.46 2.49
CA LEU A 56 -4.23 3.18 1.18
C LEU A 56 -3.66 1.76 1.08
N GLU A 57 -3.01 1.28 2.13
CA GLU A 57 -2.49 -0.09 2.18
C GLU A 57 -3.61 -1.13 2.21
N SER A 58 -4.67 -0.89 2.99
CA SER A 58 -5.84 -1.77 3.03
C SER A 58 -6.53 -1.85 1.66
N LEU A 59 -6.69 -0.70 0.98
CA LEU A 59 -7.24 -0.63 -0.38
C LEU A 59 -6.34 -1.35 -1.37
N ALA A 60 -5.02 -1.18 -1.29
CA ALA A 60 -4.09 -1.88 -2.16
C ALA A 60 -4.20 -3.41 -2.00
N ILE A 61 -4.44 -3.91 -0.79
CA ILE A 61 -4.65 -5.35 -0.57
C ILE A 61 -5.96 -5.82 -1.21
N GLU A 62 -7.07 -5.10 -1.01
CA GLU A 62 -8.36 -5.48 -1.62
C GLU A 62 -8.33 -5.39 -3.15
N LEU A 63 -7.67 -4.38 -3.73
CA LEU A 63 -7.54 -4.24 -5.18
C LEU A 63 -6.63 -5.30 -5.83
N ASN A 64 -5.75 -5.93 -5.06
CA ASN A 64 -4.89 -7.03 -5.52
C ASN A 64 -5.47 -8.41 -5.20
N ARG A 65 -6.71 -8.50 -4.67
CA ARG A 65 -7.39 -9.79 -4.53
C ARG A 65 -7.99 -10.19 -5.87
N ASP A 66 -7.38 -11.19 -6.49
CA ASP A 66 -7.86 -11.80 -7.74
C ASP A 66 -9.24 -12.46 -7.60
N ASP A 67 -9.70 -12.70 -6.36
CA ASP A 67 -10.92 -13.46 -6.04
C ASP A 67 -12.14 -12.59 -5.68
N ALA A 68 -12.12 -11.26 -5.88
CA ALA A 68 -13.25 -10.41 -5.52
C ALA A 68 -14.46 -10.69 -6.44
N PRO A 69 -15.55 -11.37 -6.00
CA PRO A 69 -16.52 -11.95 -6.93
C PRO A 69 -17.45 -10.93 -7.62
N ASN A 70 -17.26 -9.63 -7.37
CA ASN A 70 -18.19 -8.58 -7.78
C ASN A 70 -17.55 -7.17 -7.87
N GLY A 71 -16.23 -7.05 -7.72
CA GLY A 71 -15.53 -5.75 -7.71
C GLY A 71 -16.00 -4.75 -6.63
N THR A 72 -16.79 -5.18 -5.65
CA THR A 72 -17.32 -4.31 -4.61
C THR A 72 -16.36 -4.31 -3.42
N VAL A 73 -15.76 -3.15 -3.13
CA VAL A 73 -14.89 -2.97 -1.96
C VAL A 73 -15.76 -2.62 -0.76
N ASP A 74 -15.77 -3.48 0.26
CA ASP A 74 -16.44 -3.19 1.53
C ASP A 74 -15.60 -2.20 2.36
N LEU A 75 -16.12 -0.98 2.52
CA LEU A 75 -15.48 0.08 3.30
C LEU A 75 -15.28 -0.30 4.77
N ALA A 76 -16.16 -1.10 5.36
CA ALA A 76 -16.00 -1.54 6.75
C ALA A 76 -14.76 -2.44 6.89
N VAL A 77 -14.58 -3.37 5.95
CA VAL A 77 -13.38 -4.24 5.90
C VAL A 77 -12.11 -3.41 5.72
N ILE A 78 -12.16 -2.36 4.89
CA ILE A 78 -11.04 -1.44 4.73
C ILE A 78 -10.70 -0.72 6.03
N ILE A 79 -11.70 -0.19 6.75
CA ILE A 79 -11.49 0.54 8.00
C ILE A 79 -10.93 -0.38 9.09
N ASP A 80 -11.50 -1.57 9.27
CA ASP A 80 -11.05 -2.51 10.30
C ASP A 80 -9.62 -3.01 10.02
N ARG A 81 -9.29 -3.27 8.75
CA ARG A 81 -7.91 -3.60 8.38
C ARG A 81 -6.97 -2.42 8.58
N SER A 82 -7.41 -1.20 8.29
CA SER A 82 -6.60 0.01 8.50
C SER A 82 -6.25 0.19 9.97
N ARG A 83 -7.20 -0.03 10.88
CA ARG A 83 -6.96 -0.04 12.33
C ARG A 83 -5.92 -1.09 12.72
N ALA A 84 -6.02 -2.30 12.16
CA ALA A 84 -5.05 -3.36 12.44
C ALA A 84 -3.63 -2.96 12.00
N ILE A 85 -3.49 -2.33 10.82
CA ILE A 85 -2.19 -1.84 10.33
C ILE A 85 -1.63 -0.74 11.23
N ASP A 86 -2.44 0.22 11.66
CA ASP A 86 -2.00 1.28 12.57
C ASP A 86 -1.55 0.72 13.93
N LEU A 87 -2.30 -0.22 14.51
CA LEU A 87 -1.91 -0.90 15.75
C LEU A 87 -0.59 -1.68 15.63
N LEU A 88 -0.31 -2.25 14.46
CA LEU A 88 0.96 -2.93 14.21
C LEU A 88 2.14 -1.95 14.16
N ARG A 89 1.91 -0.70 13.75
CA ARG A 89 2.94 0.34 13.64
C ARG A 89 3.24 1.02 14.97
N ASP A 90 2.21 1.22 15.80
CA ASP A 90 2.37 1.82 17.13
C ASP A 90 3.16 0.90 18.09
N ARG A 91 3.22 -0.39 17.77
CA ARG A 91 3.95 -1.41 18.55
C ARG A 91 5.37 -1.71 18.03
N GLY A 92 5.80 -1.05 16.95
CA GLY A 92 7.06 -1.31 16.25
C GLY A 92 8.18 -0.35 16.59
#